data_AF-A0A6G0U5Z4-F1
#
_entry.id   AF-A0A6G0U5Z4-F1
#
_cell.length_a   1.000
_cell.length_b   1.000
_cell.length_c   1.000
_cell.angle_alpha   90.00
_cell.angle_beta   90.00
_cell.angle_gamma   90.00
#
_symmetry.space_group_name_H-M   'P 1'
#
loop_
_entity.id
_entity.type
_entity.pdbx_description
1 polymer ?
#
loop_
_entity_poly.entity_id
_entity_poly.type
_entity_poly.pdbx_seq_one_letter_code
_entity_poly.pdbx_strand_id
1 'polypeptide(L)'
;MNDEDDDTGDDDLLLPYSDFRRFRRAHKYFEDKFINNPFGYPCSVCDRLWFQQDLKPAVSPSQYFGTLVTSVGDICFAECKRPNGQIILIVAVYISPNSNIPDIIRFLHKSLLPYTPVGGSELGTGEDKIPIILSGDFNVRFDCPESQPLTDFLRQKFNLTMNNNPTIPTTRSGTTIDAIFTRYLNNVQSQNYISYFSYHKPIITVVPIEPQNPEAQIQEISL
;
A
#
# COMPACT_ATOMS: atom_id res chain seq x y z
N MET A 1 19.98 -29.75 15.98
CA MET A 1 20.22 -30.75 17.03
C MET A 1 20.06 -30.04 18.36
N ASN A 2 18.89 -30.25 18.94
CA ASN A 2 18.57 -30.32 20.37
C ASN A 2 17.13 -30.84 20.36
N ASP A 3 17.06 -32.15 20.13
CA ASP A 3 15.86 -32.97 20.25
C ASP A 3 15.74 -33.33 21.72
N GLU A 4 14.97 -32.55 22.47
CA GLU A 4 14.47 -32.96 23.78
C GLU A 4 13.01 -32.54 23.87
N ASP A 5 12.14 -33.53 23.65
CA ASP A 5 10.90 -33.76 24.38
C ASP A 5 10.41 -35.15 23.95
N ASP A 6 11.08 -36.15 24.55
CA ASP A 6 10.63 -37.53 24.64
C ASP A 6 9.43 -37.56 25.60
N ASP A 7 8.22 -37.59 25.05
CA ASP A 7 7.02 -38.00 25.76
C ASP A 7 6.44 -39.23 25.04
N THR A 8 7.08 -40.37 25.30
CA THR A 8 6.62 -41.69 24.94
C THR A 8 5.71 -42.22 26.06
N GLY A 9 4.43 -41.85 26.01
CA GLY A 9 3.40 -42.39 26.91
C GLY A 9 2.02 -42.45 26.25
N ASP A 10 1.63 -43.64 25.80
CA ASP A 10 0.25 -44.17 25.73
C ASP A 10 -0.93 -43.32 25.17
N ASP A 11 -0.70 -42.28 24.35
CA ASP A 11 -1.80 -41.45 23.80
C ASP A 11 -2.02 -41.58 22.26
N ASP A 12 -1.45 -42.62 21.63
CA ASP A 12 -1.56 -42.82 20.17
C ASP A 12 -2.91 -43.40 19.70
N LEU A 13 -3.77 -43.83 20.63
CA LEU A 13 -5.10 -44.37 20.31
C LEU A 13 -6.20 -43.30 20.22
N LEU A 14 -5.89 -42.04 20.51
CA LEU A 14 -6.86 -40.93 20.52
C LEU A 14 -6.55 -39.81 19.52
N LEU A 15 -5.52 -39.98 18.69
CA LEU A 15 -5.18 -38.96 17.69
C LEU A 15 -6.23 -38.93 16.57
N PRO A 16 -6.67 -37.73 16.14
CA PRO A 16 -7.72 -37.60 15.12
C PRO A 16 -7.42 -38.31 13.78
N TYR A 17 -6.13 -38.47 13.44
CA TYR A 17 -5.67 -39.23 12.26
C TYR A 17 -4.16 -39.52 12.33
N SER A 18 -3.67 -40.43 11.48
CA SER A 18 -2.32 -41.00 11.52
C SER A 18 -1.16 -40.00 11.40
N ASP A 19 -1.35 -38.90 10.69
CA ASP A 19 -0.32 -37.86 10.50
C ASP A 19 -0.46 -36.67 11.47
N PHE A 20 -1.32 -36.77 12.50
CA PHE A 20 -1.59 -35.64 13.41
C PHE A 20 -0.32 -35.13 14.09
N ARG A 21 0.54 -36.02 14.60
CA ARG A 21 1.83 -35.63 15.21
C ARG A 21 2.72 -34.85 14.23
N ARG A 22 2.81 -35.32 12.98
CA ARG A 22 3.58 -34.67 11.90
C ARG A 22 3.09 -33.25 11.62
N PHE A 23 1.78 -33.02 11.73
CA PHE A 23 1.15 -31.73 11.46
C PHE A 23 0.75 -30.95 12.72
N ARG A 24 1.25 -31.32 13.92
CA ARG A 24 0.88 -30.69 15.20
C ARG A 24 1.07 -29.17 15.20
N ARG A 25 2.13 -28.68 14.55
CA ARG A 25 2.37 -27.23 14.40
C ARG A 25 1.32 -26.54 13.53
N ALA A 26 0.89 -27.18 12.44
CA ALA A 26 -0.17 -26.65 11.59
C ALA A 26 -1.53 -26.66 12.29
N HIS A 27 -1.78 -27.68 13.12
CA HIS A 27 -2.99 -27.76 13.96
C HIS A 27 -3.03 -26.62 14.96
N LYS A 28 -1.94 -26.45 15.71
CA LYS A 28 -1.79 -25.33 16.64
C LYS A 28 -1.98 -23.98 15.93
N TYR A 29 -1.38 -23.81 14.75
CA TYR A 29 -1.55 -22.57 13.98
C TYR A 29 -3.00 -22.34 13.54
N PHE A 30 -3.71 -23.39 13.12
CA PHE A 30 -5.12 -23.29 12.75
C PHE A 30 -5.99 -22.95 13.97
N GLU A 31 -5.79 -23.64 15.09
CA GLU A 31 -6.47 -23.36 16.36
C GLU A 31 -6.24 -21.90 16.78
N ASP A 32 -4.98 -21.47 16.81
CA ASP A 32 -4.61 -20.10 17.19
C ASP A 32 -5.24 -19.05 16.26
N LYS A 33 -5.35 -19.33 14.96
CA LYS A 33 -5.84 -18.36 13.96
C LYS A 33 -7.35 -18.32 13.80
N PHE A 34 -8.05 -19.43 13.98
CA PHE A 34 -9.46 -19.56 13.59
C PHE A 34 -10.38 -20.00 14.74
N ILE A 35 -9.84 -20.63 15.79
CA ILE A 35 -10.63 -21.12 16.93
C ILE A 35 -10.43 -20.20 18.15
N ASN A 36 -9.17 -19.91 18.49
CA ASN A 36 -8.79 -19.09 19.64
C ASN A 36 -8.74 -17.59 19.33
N ASN A 37 -9.01 -17.22 18.09
CA ASN A 37 -9.08 -15.85 17.62
C ASN A 37 -10.54 -15.60 17.18
N PRO A 38 -11.34 -14.89 17.98
CA PRO A 38 -12.76 -14.77 17.70
C PRO A 38 -13.04 -13.87 16.48
N PHE A 39 -13.96 -14.30 15.62
CA PHE A 39 -14.43 -13.56 14.44
C PHE A 39 -15.58 -12.61 14.81
N GLY A 40 -15.76 -11.54 14.02
CA GLY A 40 -16.89 -10.63 14.16
C GLY A 40 -16.55 -9.26 14.73
N TYR A 41 -15.26 -8.91 14.80
CA TYR A 41 -14.82 -7.61 15.27
C TYR A 41 -14.83 -6.61 14.11
N PRO A 42 -15.54 -5.47 14.23
CA PRO A 42 -15.57 -4.48 13.16
C PRO A 42 -14.24 -3.73 13.08
N CYS A 43 -13.71 -3.59 11.86
CA CYS A 43 -12.58 -2.71 11.59
C CYS A 43 -13.06 -1.26 11.47
N SER A 44 -12.52 -0.35 12.27
CA SER A 44 -12.86 1.08 12.24
C SER A 44 -12.43 1.82 10.98
N VAL A 45 -11.66 1.18 10.09
CA VAL A 45 -11.16 1.78 8.84
C VAL A 45 -12.02 1.39 7.64
N CYS A 46 -12.52 0.16 7.58
CA CYS A 46 -13.20 -0.37 6.40
C CYS A 46 -14.57 -1.01 6.67
N ASP A 47 -15.07 -0.92 7.91
CA ASP A 47 -16.37 -1.45 8.37
C ASP A 47 -16.62 -2.93 8.05
N ARG A 48 -15.56 -3.70 7.81
CA ARG A 48 -15.63 -5.17 7.64
C ARG A 48 -15.38 -5.89 8.95
N LEU A 49 -15.90 -7.11 9.05
CA LEU A 49 -15.65 -8.00 10.18
C LEU A 49 -14.31 -8.73 9.99
N TRP A 50 -13.50 -8.73 11.04
CA TRP A 50 -12.21 -9.39 11.11
C TRP A 50 -12.12 -10.27 12.35
N PHE A 51 -11.10 -11.12 12.38
CA PHE A 51 -10.70 -11.77 13.60
C PHE A 51 -9.98 -10.77 14.52
N GLN A 52 -10.22 -10.89 15.83
CA GLN A 52 -9.75 -9.93 16.83
C GLN A 52 -8.24 -9.63 16.74
N GLN A 53 -7.42 -10.67 16.59
CA GLN A 53 -5.95 -10.53 16.56
C GLN A 53 -5.42 -10.01 15.22
N ASP A 54 -6.24 -10.01 14.16
CA ASP A 54 -5.87 -9.43 12.86
C ASP A 54 -6.09 -7.92 12.85
N LEU A 55 -6.91 -7.40 13.78
CA LEU A 55 -7.05 -5.97 14.02
C LEU A 55 -5.85 -5.47 14.82
N LYS A 56 -5.09 -4.56 14.23
CA LYS A 56 -4.08 -3.79 14.96
C LYS A 56 -4.74 -2.58 15.60
N PRO A 57 -4.40 -2.22 16.85
CA PRO A 57 -4.76 -0.92 17.39
C PRO A 57 -4.30 0.14 16.39
N ALA A 58 -5.14 1.13 16.10
CA ALA A 58 -4.66 2.31 15.39
C ALA A 58 -3.55 2.90 16.25
N VAL A 59 -2.29 2.68 15.86
CA VAL A 59 -1.14 3.32 16.47
C VAL A 59 -1.45 4.81 16.38
N SER A 60 -1.40 5.53 17.49
CA SER A 60 -1.63 6.97 17.51
C SER A 60 -0.77 7.58 16.39
N PRO A 61 -1.39 8.10 15.33
CA PRO A 61 -0.64 8.48 14.17
C PRO A 61 0.31 9.61 14.56
N SER A 62 1.61 9.38 14.40
CA SER A 62 2.56 10.48 14.37
C SER A 62 2.22 11.35 13.17
N GLN A 63 1.69 12.54 13.47
CA GLN A 63 1.63 13.79 12.71
C GLN A 63 1.26 13.71 11.20
N TYR A 64 0.08 14.29 10.90
CA TYR A 64 -0.48 14.62 9.57
C TYR A 64 -1.10 13.49 8.76
N PHE A 65 -2.17 12.88 9.29
CA PHE A 65 -3.12 12.11 8.48
C PHE A 65 -4.25 13.03 8.00
N GLY A 66 -4.30 13.25 6.70
CA GLY A 66 -5.45 13.87 6.03
C GLY A 66 -6.31 12.79 5.38
N THR A 67 -7.63 12.92 5.44
CA THR A 67 -8.56 12.14 4.63
C THR A 67 -9.63 13.07 4.08
N LEU A 68 -9.85 13.01 2.77
CA LEU A 68 -10.92 13.74 2.10
C LEU A 68 -11.85 12.73 1.43
N VAL A 69 -13.12 12.79 1.80
CA VAL A 69 -14.21 11.98 1.23
C VAL A 69 -15.08 12.88 0.38
N THR A 70 -15.31 12.50 -0.88
CA THR A 70 -16.16 13.24 -1.82
C THR A 70 -17.05 12.28 -2.61
N SER A 71 -18.02 12.82 -3.36
CA SER A 71 -18.81 12.00 -4.30
C SER A 71 -17.97 11.39 -5.45
N VAL A 72 -16.74 11.87 -5.66
CA VAL A 72 -15.82 11.36 -6.68
C VAL A 72 -14.98 10.20 -6.14
N GLY A 73 -14.68 10.21 -4.84
CA GLY A 73 -13.81 9.22 -4.23
C GLY A 73 -13.17 9.70 -2.93
N ASP A 74 -12.32 8.83 -2.41
CA ASP A 74 -11.59 8.96 -1.15
C ASP A 74 -10.09 9.03 -1.40
N ILE A 75 -9.41 9.87 -0.65
CA ILE A 75 -7.94 9.99 -0.70
C ILE A 75 -7.40 10.12 0.71
N CYS A 76 -6.35 9.36 1.01
CA CYS A 76 -5.63 9.45 2.28
C CYS A 76 -4.12 9.59 2.06
N PHE A 77 -3.47 10.17 3.05
CA PHE A 77 -2.06 10.55 3.03
C PHE A 77 -1.36 9.97 4.24
N ALA A 78 -0.14 9.48 4.03
CA ALA A 78 0.77 9.10 5.09
C ALA A 78 2.20 9.47 4.71
N GLU A 79 2.93 10.07 5.66
CA GLU A 79 4.35 10.31 5.50
C GLU A 79 5.16 9.11 6.00
N CYS A 80 6.11 8.67 5.19
CA CYS A 80 7.04 7.61 5.51
C CYS A 80 8.46 8.19 5.57
N LYS A 81 9.01 8.27 6.79
CA LYS A 81 10.40 8.72 7.00
C LYS A 81 11.36 7.57 6.81
N ARG A 82 12.28 7.70 5.84
CA ARG A 82 13.33 6.73 5.56
C ARG A 82 14.51 6.86 6.54
N PRO A 83 15.34 5.79 6.70
CA PRO A 83 16.54 5.85 7.54
C PRO A 83 17.56 6.93 7.14
N ASN A 84 17.57 7.36 5.87
CA ASN A 84 18.42 8.44 5.38
C ASN A 84 17.82 9.85 5.60
N GLY A 85 16.71 9.95 6.34
CA GLY A 85 16.03 11.21 6.62
C GLY A 85 15.07 11.69 5.53
N GLN A 86 15.08 11.10 4.33
CA GLN A 86 14.14 11.44 3.27
C GLN A 86 12.71 11.05 3.66
N ILE A 87 11.76 11.96 3.48
CA ILE A 87 10.33 11.70 3.65
C ILE A 87 9.74 11.32 2.29
N ILE A 88 8.97 10.23 2.24
CA ILE A 88 8.14 9.86 1.10
C ILE A 88 6.68 10.07 1.51
N LEU A 89 5.91 10.76 0.68
CA LEU A 89 4.46 10.81 0.83
C LEU A 89 3.81 9.63 0.12
N ILE A 90 3.11 8.78 0.88
CA ILE A 90 2.29 7.70 0.37
C ILE A 90 0.86 8.20 0.33
N VAL A 91 0.26 8.16 -0.87
CA VAL A 91 -1.10 8.60 -1.12
C VAL A 91 -1.88 7.42 -1.63
N ALA A 92 -2.94 7.02 -0.91
CA ALA A 92 -3.86 6.00 -1.39
C ALA A 92 -5.16 6.65 -1.85
N VAL A 93 -5.68 6.23 -3.00
CA VAL A 93 -6.91 6.75 -3.58
C VAL A 93 -7.88 5.62 -3.92
N TYR A 94 -9.16 5.85 -3.67
CA TYR A 94 -10.26 5.06 -4.21
C TYR A 94 -11.19 6.01 -4.97
N ILE A 95 -11.29 5.87 -6.28
CA ILE A 95 -12.22 6.65 -7.10
C ILE A 95 -13.50 5.85 -7.29
N SER A 96 -14.64 6.51 -7.08
CA SER A 96 -15.96 5.90 -7.24
C SER A 96 -16.17 5.47 -8.71
N PRO A 97 -16.73 4.27 -8.95
CA PRO A 97 -17.03 3.79 -10.30
C PRO A 97 -17.86 4.79 -11.13
N ASN A 98 -17.61 4.84 -12.43
CA ASN A 98 -18.28 5.73 -13.39
C ASN A 98 -18.04 7.24 -13.18
N SER A 99 -17.09 7.63 -12.33
CA SER A 99 -16.62 9.01 -12.25
C SER A 99 -16.01 9.44 -13.59
N ASN A 100 -16.36 10.61 -14.08
CA ASN A 100 -15.78 11.14 -15.31
C ASN A 100 -14.36 11.69 -15.06
N ILE A 101 -13.50 11.61 -16.07
CA ILE A 101 -12.09 12.01 -15.99
C ILE A 101 -11.92 13.48 -15.53
N PRO A 102 -12.67 14.48 -16.03
CA PRO A 102 -12.56 15.86 -15.53
C PRO A 102 -12.80 16.03 -14.03
N ASP A 103 -13.78 15.32 -13.47
CA ASP A 103 -14.06 15.38 -12.03
C ASP A 103 -12.96 14.70 -11.20
N ILE A 104 -12.42 13.58 -11.68
CA ILE A 104 -11.27 12.92 -11.06
C ILE A 104 -10.05 13.85 -11.05
N ILE A 105 -9.76 14.50 -12.19
CA ILE A 105 -8.67 15.48 -12.30
C ILE A 105 -8.87 16.61 -11.30
N ARG A 106 -10.08 17.18 -11.23
CA ARG A 106 -10.39 18.28 -10.29
C ARG A 106 -10.25 17.85 -8.84
N PHE A 107 -10.69 16.64 -8.50
CA PHE A 107 -10.54 16.05 -7.18
C PHE A 107 -9.06 15.89 -6.79
N LEU A 108 -8.27 15.21 -7.63
CA LEU A 108 -6.84 15.02 -7.40
C LEU A 108 -6.08 16.36 -7.36
N HIS A 109 -6.43 17.31 -8.23
CA HIS A 109 -5.79 18.62 -8.27
C HIS A 109 -5.94 19.36 -6.96
N LYS A 110 -7.16 19.42 -6.42
CA LYS A 110 -7.44 20.10 -5.15
C LYS A 110 -6.71 19.43 -3.99
N SER A 111 -6.76 18.11 -3.92
CA SER A 111 -6.17 17.34 -2.81
C SER A 111 -4.64 17.36 -2.82
N LEU A 112 -4.02 17.42 -4.00
CA LEU A 112 -2.57 17.39 -4.15
C LEU A 112 -1.95 18.75 -4.46
N LEU A 113 -2.73 19.84 -4.48
CA LEU A 113 -2.27 21.17 -4.88
C LEU A 113 -0.95 21.60 -4.20
N PRO A 114 -0.75 21.41 -2.87
CA PRO A 114 0.50 21.75 -2.18
C PRO A 114 1.73 21.10 -2.81
N TYR A 115 1.57 19.92 -3.40
CA TYR A 115 2.66 19.14 -3.97
C TYR A 115 2.97 19.50 -5.42
N THR A 116 2.23 20.42 -6.04
CA THR A 116 2.59 20.96 -7.37
C THR A 116 3.75 21.96 -7.25
N PRO A 117 4.56 22.19 -8.30
CA PRO A 117 5.58 23.24 -8.28
C PRO A 117 5.04 24.62 -7.90
N VAL A 118 3.83 24.96 -8.38
CA VAL A 118 3.18 26.24 -8.07
C VAL A 118 2.73 26.26 -6.61
N GLY A 119 1.96 25.27 -6.17
CA GLY A 119 1.42 25.21 -4.80
C GLY A 119 2.52 25.13 -3.73
N GLY A 120 3.55 24.33 -3.96
CA GLY A 120 4.68 24.22 -3.02
C GLY A 120 5.50 25.51 -2.97
N SER A 121 5.67 26.19 -4.10
CA SER A 121 6.32 27.51 -4.13
C SER A 121 5.52 28.58 -3.41
N GLU A 122 4.18 28.56 -3.50
CA GLU A 122 3.30 29.51 -2.81
C GLU A 122 3.29 29.29 -1.29
N LEU A 123 3.31 28.03 -0.85
CA LEU A 123 3.35 27.68 0.58
C LEU A 123 4.74 27.92 1.20
N GLY A 124 5.81 27.83 0.39
CA GLY A 124 7.18 28.08 0.82
C GLY A 124 7.78 26.97 1.69
N THR A 125 7.10 25.83 1.79
CA THR A 125 7.39 24.72 2.72
C THR A 125 8.04 23.51 2.03
N GLY A 126 8.18 23.53 0.71
CA GLY A 126 9.00 22.58 -0.06
C GLY A 126 8.31 21.26 -0.43
N GLU A 127 6.99 21.17 -0.31
CA GLU A 127 6.18 20.00 -0.65
C GLU A 127 6.31 19.60 -2.12
N ASP A 128 6.61 20.55 -3.01
CA ASP A 128 6.87 20.32 -4.43
C ASP A 128 8.07 19.41 -4.69
N LYS A 129 8.96 19.26 -3.71
CA LYS A 129 10.19 18.45 -3.79
C LYS A 129 10.04 17.07 -3.16
N ILE A 130 8.92 16.81 -2.46
CA ILE A 130 8.71 15.54 -1.76
C ILE A 130 8.46 14.42 -2.78
N PRO A 131 9.18 13.29 -2.70
CA PRO A 131 8.84 12.08 -3.44
C PRO A 131 7.46 11.55 -3.08
N ILE A 132 6.67 11.18 -4.09
CA ILE A 132 5.29 10.71 -3.92
C ILE A 132 5.13 9.32 -4.52
N ILE A 133 4.41 8.46 -3.81
CA ILE A 133 3.79 7.24 -4.34
C ILE A 133 2.28 7.44 -4.23
N LEU A 134 1.61 7.62 -5.38
CA LEU A 134 0.15 7.66 -5.48
C LEU A 134 -0.34 6.31 -5.97
N SER A 135 -1.16 5.62 -5.19
CA SER A 135 -1.62 4.27 -5.48
C SER A 135 -3.10 4.08 -5.20
N GLY A 136 -3.72 3.09 -5.85
CA GLY A 136 -5.05 2.61 -5.49
C GLY A 136 -5.91 2.26 -6.69
N ASP A 137 -7.22 2.17 -6.45
CA ASP A 137 -8.22 1.83 -7.45
C ASP A 137 -8.83 3.12 -8.00
N PHE A 138 -8.51 3.43 -9.26
CA PHE A 138 -8.99 4.62 -9.93
C PHE A 138 -10.33 4.40 -10.63
N ASN A 139 -10.80 3.15 -10.76
CA ASN A 139 -11.95 2.80 -11.59
C ASN A 139 -11.90 3.41 -13.03
N VAL A 140 -10.68 3.68 -13.51
CA VAL A 140 -10.36 4.20 -14.85
C VAL A 140 -9.55 3.15 -15.58
N ARG A 141 -9.95 2.82 -16.81
CA ARG A 141 -9.24 1.85 -17.63
C ARG A 141 -7.94 2.42 -18.18
N PHE A 142 -6.82 2.07 -17.57
CA PHE A 142 -5.49 2.52 -18.01
C PHE A 142 -4.96 1.75 -19.22
N ASP A 143 -5.63 0.66 -19.60
CA ASP A 143 -5.32 -0.14 -20.78
C ASP A 143 -5.91 0.44 -22.09
N CYS A 144 -6.52 1.64 -22.03
CA CYS A 144 -7.13 2.30 -23.18
C CYS A 144 -6.86 3.82 -23.24
N PRO A 145 -6.98 4.46 -24.43
CA PRO A 145 -6.67 5.88 -24.64
C PRO A 145 -7.51 6.87 -23.83
N GLU A 146 -8.70 6.47 -23.35
CA GLU A 146 -9.61 7.31 -22.57
C GLU A 146 -9.00 7.74 -21.23
N SER A 147 -8.01 6.99 -20.71
CA SER A 147 -7.26 7.35 -19.51
C SER A 147 -6.19 8.42 -19.74
N GLN A 148 -5.82 8.69 -21.00
CA GLN A 148 -4.71 9.57 -21.37
C GLN A 148 -4.81 10.98 -20.77
N PRO A 149 -5.97 11.65 -20.72
CA PRO A 149 -6.06 12.98 -20.10
C PRO A 149 -5.69 12.97 -18.61
N LEU A 150 -6.02 11.89 -17.89
CA LEU A 150 -5.67 11.74 -16.47
C LEU A 150 -4.17 11.48 -16.30
N THR A 151 -3.58 10.57 -17.09
CA THR A 151 -2.15 10.26 -17.01
C THR A 151 -1.29 11.46 -17.43
N ASP A 152 -1.71 12.20 -18.45
CA ASP A 152 -1.06 13.45 -18.86
C ASP A 152 -1.13 14.53 -17.79
N PHE A 153 -2.29 14.71 -17.18
CA PHE A 153 -2.47 15.65 -16.08
C PHE A 153 -1.53 15.31 -14.91
N LEU A 154 -1.50 14.04 -14.46
CA LEU A 154 -0.63 13.60 -13.37
C LEU A 154 0.85 13.83 -13.69
N ARG A 155 1.27 13.49 -14.91
CA ARG A 155 2.64 13.71 -15.37
C ARG A 155 3.00 15.18 -15.44
N GLN A 156 2.19 16.01 -16.08
CA GLN A 156 2.52 17.41 -16.35
C GLN A 156 2.38 18.31 -15.13
N LYS A 157 1.42 18.03 -14.23
CA LYS A 157 1.17 18.88 -13.05
C LYS A 157 1.92 18.43 -11.80
N PHE A 158 2.19 17.14 -11.66
CA PHE A 158 2.77 16.58 -10.45
C PHE A 158 4.09 15.85 -10.67
N ASN A 159 4.56 15.72 -11.92
CA ASN A 159 5.69 14.85 -12.28
C ASN A 159 5.47 13.38 -11.91
N LEU A 160 4.20 12.97 -11.76
CA LEU A 160 3.81 11.61 -11.42
C LEU A 160 3.74 10.75 -12.68
N THR A 161 4.56 9.69 -12.74
CA THR A 161 4.60 8.75 -13.87
C THR A 161 4.11 7.38 -13.42
N MET A 162 3.30 6.72 -14.25
CA MET A 162 2.77 5.39 -13.98
C MET A 162 3.92 4.37 -13.89
N ASN A 163 3.92 3.56 -12.85
CA ASN A 163 4.99 2.60 -12.54
C ASN A 163 4.60 1.15 -12.85
N ASN A 164 3.33 0.76 -12.69
CA ASN A 164 2.84 -0.53 -13.16
C ASN A 164 2.54 -0.50 -14.67
N ASN A 165 2.70 -1.63 -15.35
CA ASN A 165 2.44 -1.72 -16.79
C ASN A 165 0.92 -1.73 -17.06
N PRO A 166 0.37 -0.76 -17.82
CA PRO A 166 -1.06 -0.69 -18.10
C PRO A 166 -1.60 -1.89 -18.90
N THR A 167 -0.74 -2.60 -19.64
CA THR A 167 -1.16 -3.75 -20.45
C THR A 167 -1.27 -5.05 -19.63
N ILE A 168 -0.87 -5.04 -18.35
CA ILE A 168 -0.97 -6.19 -17.45
C ILE A 168 -2.20 -5.99 -16.54
N PRO A 169 -3.29 -6.78 -16.73
CA PRO A 169 -4.53 -6.56 -16.01
C PRO A 169 -4.40 -6.68 -14.49
N THR A 170 -4.95 -5.71 -13.78
CA THR A 170 -5.05 -5.66 -12.31
C THR A 170 -6.30 -6.35 -11.78
N THR A 171 -7.20 -6.80 -12.65
CA THR A 171 -8.38 -7.58 -12.27
C THR A 171 -8.41 -8.96 -12.92
N ARG A 172 -9.30 -9.84 -12.44
CA ARG A 172 -9.55 -11.14 -13.06
C ARG A 172 -10.31 -11.07 -14.39
N SER A 173 -11.07 -10.00 -14.67
CA SER A 173 -11.76 -9.82 -15.96
C SER A 173 -10.88 -9.23 -17.06
N GLY A 174 -9.60 -8.97 -16.79
CA GLY A 174 -8.70 -8.43 -17.80
C GLY A 174 -8.68 -6.89 -17.89
N THR A 175 -9.19 -6.18 -16.89
CA THR A 175 -9.07 -4.71 -16.83
C THR A 175 -7.87 -4.27 -16.00
N THR A 176 -7.34 -3.09 -16.32
CA THR A 176 -6.30 -2.40 -15.54
C THR A 176 -6.90 -1.10 -14.98
N ILE A 177 -7.39 -1.16 -13.74
CA ILE A 177 -8.05 -0.02 -13.06
C ILE A 177 -7.33 0.41 -11.78
N ASP A 178 -6.46 -0.46 -11.27
CA ASP A 178 -5.54 -0.15 -10.18
C ASP A 178 -4.24 0.41 -10.78
N ALA A 179 -3.71 1.49 -10.21
CA ALA A 179 -2.49 2.11 -10.72
C ALA A 179 -1.60 2.62 -9.61
N ILE A 180 -0.29 2.59 -9.89
CA ILE A 180 0.77 3.15 -9.07
C ILE A 180 1.45 4.24 -9.89
N PHE A 181 1.49 5.46 -9.36
CA PHE A 181 2.24 6.58 -9.91
C PHE A 181 3.32 6.99 -8.93
N THR A 182 4.50 7.32 -9.46
CA THR A 182 5.63 7.72 -8.64
C THR A 182 6.31 8.98 -9.18
N ARG A 183 6.91 9.77 -8.30
CA ARG A 183 7.82 10.86 -8.66
C ARG A 183 9.01 10.90 -7.71
N TYR A 184 10.16 11.35 -8.24
CA TYR A 184 11.41 11.56 -7.49
C TYR A 184 11.87 10.35 -6.66
N LEU A 185 11.54 9.15 -7.14
CA LEU A 185 12.04 7.89 -6.63
C LEU A 185 12.69 7.13 -7.78
N ASN A 186 13.93 6.70 -7.58
CA ASN A 186 14.66 5.92 -8.57
C ASN A 186 14.41 4.43 -8.36
N ASN A 187 14.43 3.67 -9.46
CA ASN A 187 14.43 2.20 -9.44
C ASN A 187 13.23 1.58 -8.71
N VAL A 188 12.10 2.29 -8.63
CA VAL A 188 10.85 1.73 -8.09
C VAL A 188 10.28 0.73 -9.08
N GLN A 189 9.93 -0.46 -8.59
CA GLN A 189 9.35 -1.53 -9.41
C GLN A 189 8.00 -1.94 -8.85
N SER A 190 6.99 -2.01 -9.70
CA SER A 190 5.66 -2.49 -9.35
C SER A 190 5.27 -3.69 -10.21
N GLN A 191 4.79 -4.75 -9.57
CA GLN A 191 4.33 -5.95 -10.25
C GLN A 191 3.08 -6.53 -9.61
N ASN A 192 2.25 -7.17 -10.41
CA ASN A 192 1.08 -7.88 -9.90
C ASN A 192 1.53 -9.11 -9.12
N TYR A 193 0.89 -9.33 -7.98
CA TYR A 193 1.06 -10.51 -7.15
C TYR A 193 -0.16 -11.41 -7.26
N ILE A 194 0.08 -12.72 -7.32
CA ILE A 194 -0.98 -13.70 -7.44
C ILE A 194 -1.67 -13.83 -6.07
N SER A 195 -2.95 -13.48 -6.03
CA SER A 195 -3.80 -13.67 -4.85
C SER A 195 -5.11 -14.37 -5.23
N TYR A 196 -5.52 -15.31 -4.38
CA TYR A 196 -6.75 -16.07 -4.57
C TYR A 196 -7.96 -15.49 -3.83
N PHE A 197 -7.75 -14.57 -2.88
CA PHE A 197 -8.80 -14.05 -2.00
C PHE A 197 -9.50 -12.78 -2.53
N SER A 198 -9.07 -12.23 -3.67
CA SER A 198 -9.66 -11.02 -4.24
C SER A 198 -9.86 -11.14 -5.76
N TYR A 199 -10.86 -10.40 -6.25
CA TYR A 199 -11.08 -10.16 -7.66
C TYR A 199 -10.02 -9.24 -8.27
N HIS A 200 -9.55 -8.26 -7.49
CA HIS A 200 -8.40 -7.43 -7.84
C HIS A 200 -7.12 -8.19 -7.51
N LYS A 201 -6.11 -8.02 -8.35
CA LYS A 201 -4.76 -8.56 -8.17
C LYS A 201 -3.96 -7.52 -7.40
N PRO A 202 -3.45 -7.85 -6.19
CA PRO A 202 -2.59 -6.95 -5.46
C PRO A 202 -1.38 -6.54 -6.31
N ILE A 203 -0.96 -5.28 -6.19
CA ILE A 203 0.29 -4.78 -6.78
C ILE A 203 1.30 -4.65 -5.65
N ILE A 204 2.46 -5.28 -5.81
CA ILE A 204 3.60 -5.10 -4.90
C ILE A 204 4.53 -4.07 -5.52
N THR A 205 4.77 -2.99 -4.78
CA THR A 205 5.74 -1.95 -5.14
C THR A 205 6.96 -2.04 -4.24
N VAL A 206 8.14 -2.23 -4.85
CA VAL A 206 9.42 -2.26 -4.16
C VAL A 206 10.09 -0.91 -4.33
N VAL A 207 10.39 -0.25 -3.20
CA VAL A 207 11.09 1.04 -3.15
C VAL A 207 12.49 0.79 -2.59
N PRO A 208 13.56 0.91 -3.40
CA PRO A 208 14.91 0.64 -2.92
C PRO A 208 15.36 1.61 -1.83
N ILE A 209 16.02 1.08 -0.81
CA ILE A 209 16.74 1.89 0.17
C ILE A 209 18.12 2.18 -0.42
N GLU A 210 18.26 3.33 -1.09
CA GLU A 210 19.59 3.84 -1.46
C GLU A 210 20.47 3.98 -0.19
N PRO A 211 21.72 3.48 -0.22
CA PRO A 211 22.65 3.64 0.89
C PRO A 211 22.91 5.12 1.16
N GLN A 212 23.05 5.49 2.43
CA GLN A 212 23.56 6.82 2.78
C GLN A 212 24.95 6.98 2.12
N ASN A 213 25.16 8.05 1.35
CA ASN A 213 26.47 8.34 0.79
C ASN A 213 27.45 8.58 1.97
N PRO A 214 28.47 7.73 2.19
CA PRO A 214 29.39 7.89 3.32
C PRO A 214 30.17 9.20 3.27
N GLU A 215 30.32 9.79 2.08
CA GLU A 215 31.06 11.03 1.87
C GLU A 215 30.35 12.27 2.44
N ALA A 216 29.02 12.22 2.63
CA ALA A 216 28.26 13.33 3.19
C ALA A 216 28.49 13.53 4.70
N GLN A 217 29.03 12.53 5.41
CA GLN A 217 29.36 12.63 6.84
C GLN A 217 30.79 13.14 7.10
N ILE A 218 31.66 13.16 6.08
CA ILE A 218 33.07 13.55 6.27
C ILE A 218 33.24 15.08 6.22
N GLN A 219 32.29 15.83 5.64
CA GLN A 219 32.36 17.29 5.59
C GLN A 219 31.93 18.00 6.89
N GLU A 220 31.20 17.34 7.81
CA GLU A 220 30.78 17.98 9.07
C GLU A 220 31.79 17.85 10.23
N ILE A 221 32.91 17.11 10.04
CA ILE A 221 33.94 16.93 11.10
C ILE A 221 35.22 17.73 10.80
N SER A 222 35.18 18.64 9.81
CA SER A 222 36.31 19.51 9.47
C SER A 222 35.97 20.99 9.68
N LEU A 223 35.69 21.38 10.92
CA LEU A 223 35.78 22.77 11.41
C LEU A 223 36.34 22.80 12.84
#